data_AF-X0U794-F1
#
_entry.id   AF-X0U794-F1
#
_cell.length_a   1.000
_cell.length_b   1.000
_cell.length_c   1.000
_cell.angle_alpha   90.00
_cell.angle_beta   90.00
_cell.angle_gamma   90.00
#
_symmetry.space_group_name_H-M   'P 1'
#
loop_
_entity.id
_entity.type
_entity.pdbx_description
1 polymer ?
#
loop_
_entity_poly.entity_id
_entity_poly.type
_entity_poly.pdbx_seq_one_letter_code
_entity_poly.pdbx_strand_id
1 'polypeptide(L)'
;MTLTRYNATAATLTKNRTGGDWCPISGMCVTCVEGCIGMCEVGKSAYRGHEVIYPQPFGIITTASQKAYPIDLSHFSIMGTAVG
;
A
#
# COMPACT_ATOMS: atom_id res chain seq x y z
N MET A 1 -0.19 -11.87 8.94
CA MET A 1 0.46 -11.82 7.62
C MET A 1 -0.61 -11.97 6.58
N THR A 2 -0.42 -11.31 5.44
CA THR A 2 -1.41 -11.20 4.39
C THR A 2 -1.27 -12.32 3.37
N LEU A 3 -2.41 -12.93 3.00
CA LEU A 3 -2.46 -14.21 2.26
C LEU A 3 -2.01 -14.10 0.80
N THR A 4 -1.92 -12.88 0.24
CA THR A 4 -1.55 -12.65 -1.16
C THR A 4 -0.58 -11.49 -1.30
N ARG A 5 0.19 -11.50 -2.39
CA ARG A 5 1.10 -10.39 -2.75
C ARG A 5 0.29 -9.25 -3.35
N TYR A 6 0.08 -8.17 -2.58
CA TYR A 6 -0.66 -6.99 -3.04
C TYR A 6 0.18 -6.06 -3.90
N ASN A 7 -0.47 -5.30 -4.77
CA ASN A 7 0.06 -4.13 -5.48
C ASN A 7 1.23 -4.38 -6.47
N ALA A 8 1.71 -5.62 -6.59
CA ALA A 8 2.74 -6.03 -7.54
C ALA A 8 2.44 -7.44 -8.06
N THR A 9 1.80 -7.51 -9.22
CA THR A 9 1.50 -8.79 -9.87
C THR A 9 1.72 -8.73 -11.38
N ALA A 10 2.14 -9.86 -11.95
CA ALA A 10 2.38 -9.97 -13.39
C ALA A 10 1.08 -9.79 -14.21
N ALA A 11 -0.07 -10.20 -13.67
CA ALA A 11 -1.37 -10.05 -14.31
C ALA A 11 -1.76 -8.58 -14.55
N THR A 12 -1.38 -7.65 -13.67
CA THR A 12 -1.66 -6.21 -13.87
C THR A 12 -0.48 -5.45 -14.47
N LEU A 13 0.59 -6.16 -14.87
CA LEU A 13 1.85 -5.58 -15.35
C LEU A 13 2.40 -4.53 -14.38
N THR A 14 2.32 -4.81 -13.07
CA THR A 14 2.76 -3.90 -12.01
C THR A 14 3.89 -4.54 -11.19
N LYS A 15 4.83 -3.70 -10.74
CA LYS A 15 5.94 -4.13 -9.88
C LYS A 15 6.26 -3.08 -8.84
N ASN A 16 6.60 -3.53 -7.64
CA ASN A 16 7.12 -2.65 -6.58
C ASN A 16 8.53 -2.16 -6.94
N ARG A 17 8.86 -0.94 -6.49
CA ARG A 17 10.20 -0.35 -6.67
C ARG A 17 11.29 -1.19 -6.03
N THR A 18 11.05 -1.57 -4.79
CA THR A 18 11.97 -2.34 -3.98
C THR A 18 11.48 -3.78 -3.94
N GLY A 19 12.29 -4.72 -4.46
CA GLY A 19 11.87 -6.10 -4.70
C GLY A 19 11.49 -6.88 -3.43
N GLY A 20 12.00 -6.47 -2.27
CA GLY A 20 11.72 -7.07 -0.95
C GLY A 20 11.29 -6.07 0.13
N ASP A 21 11.65 -4.79 0.01
CA ASP A 21 11.33 -3.77 1.02
C ASP A 21 9.97 -3.11 0.77
N TRP A 22 8.90 -3.82 1.15
CA TRP A 22 7.52 -3.35 1.05
C TRP A 22 6.71 -3.73 2.29
N CYS A 23 5.66 -2.95 2.55
CA CYS A 23 4.76 -3.17 3.68
C CYS A 23 3.77 -4.30 3.35
N PRO A 24 3.75 -5.43 4.08
CA PRO A 24 2.82 -6.53 3.84
C PRO A 24 1.35 -6.14 3.98
N ILE A 25 1.06 -5.09 4.75
CA ILE A 25 -0.31 -4.62 5.03
C ILE A 25 -0.82 -3.69 3.92
N SER A 26 0.00 -2.74 3.47
CA SER A 26 -0.43 -1.73 2.48
C SER A 26 0.06 -2.00 1.06
N GLY A 27 0.97 -2.94 0.85
CA GLY A 27 1.60 -3.20 -0.45
C GLY A 27 2.51 -2.07 -0.96
N MET A 28 2.76 -1.03 -0.16
CA MET A 28 3.59 0.12 -0.52
C MET A 28 5.07 -0.13 -0.22
N CYS A 29 5.97 0.47 -1.01
CA CYS A 29 7.40 0.52 -0.69
C CYS A 29 7.66 1.40 0.55
N VAL A 30 8.70 1.09 1.32
CA VAL A 30 9.06 1.84 2.55
C VAL A 30 9.19 3.34 2.32
N THR A 31 9.79 3.73 1.19
CA THR A 31 9.79 5.10 0.68
C THR A 31 9.04 5.11 -0.64
N CYS A 32 7.75 5.40 -0.61
CA CYS A 32 6.94 5.60 -1.80
C CYS A 32 7.21 7.01 -2.33
N VAL A 33 7.52 7.13 -3.61
CA VAL A 33 7.96 8.39 -4.24
C VAL A 33 7.11 8.63 -5.48
N GLU A 34 6.72 9.89 -5.70
CA GLU A 34 6.13 10.30 -6.98
C GLU A 34 7.15 10.15 -8.11
N GLY A 35 6.80 9.42 -9.17
CA GLY A 35 7.74 9.12 -10.27
C GLY A 35 8.51 7.81 -10.13
N CYS A 36 8.00 6.86 -9.36
CA CYS A 36 8.57 5.52 -9.26
C CYS A 36 8.66 4.81 -10.63
N ILE A 37 9.82 4.23 -10.95
CA ILE A 37 10.07 3.45 -12.18
C ILE A 37 9.29 2.12 -12.20
N GLY A 38 8.98 1.58 -11.02
CA GLY A 38 8.08 0.43 -10.84
C GLY A 38 6.67 0.92 -10.53
N MET A 39 5.82 1.00 -11.55
CA MET A 39 4.42 1.36 -11.35
C MET A 39 3.70 0.20 -10.65
N CYS A 40 3.58 0.28 -9.32
CA CYS A 40 2.69 -0.57 -8.55
C CYS A 40 1.22 -0.18 -8.82
N GLU A 41 0.26 -1.01 -8.39
CA GLU A 41 -1.17 -0.73 -8.61
C GLU A 41 -1.62 0.60 -7.96
N VAL A 42 -1.01 0.95 -6.82
CA VAL A 42 -1.17 2.26 -6.17
C VAL A 42 -0.59 3.39 -7.03
N GLY A 43 0.59 3.20 -7.63
CA GLY A 43 1.21 4.18 -8.53
C GLY A 43 0.40 4.40 -9.81
N LYS A 44 -0.16 3.35 -10.41
CA LYS A 44 -1.09 3.46 -11.55
C LYS A 44 -2.35 4.25 -11.19
N SER A 45 -2.92 3.98 -10.01
CA SER A 45 -4.10 4.68 -9.51
C SER A 45 -3.81 6.16 -9.20
N ALA A 46 -2.64 6.44 -8.62
CA ALA A 46 -2.22 7.78 -8.24
C ALA A 46 -1.75 8.64 -9.44
N TYR A 47 -1.31 8.03 -10.54
CA TYR A 47 -0.79 8.75 -11.72
C TYR A 47 -1.76 9.80 -12.27
N ARG A 48 -3.06 9.50 -12.27
CA ARG A 48 -4.12 10.46 -12.64
C ARG A 48 -4.70 11.21 -11.43
N GLY A 49 -4.35 10.80 -10.22
CA GLY A 49 -4.78 11.45 -8.98
C GLY A 49 -4.20 12.85 -8.81
N HIS A 50 -2.98 13.10 -9.30
CA HIS A 50 -2.35 14.43 -9.23
C HIS A 50 -3.09 15.51 -10.06
N GLU A 51 -3.96 15.11 -11.00
CA GLU A 51 -4.83 16.04 -11.74
C GLU A 51 -6.08 16.47 -10.91
N VAL A 52 -6.44 15.71 -9.87
CA VAL A 52 -7.72 15.85 -9.13
C VAL A 52 -7.53 16.03 -7.61
N ILE A 53 -6.35 15.76 -7.07
CA ILE A 53 -6.03 15.92 -5.65
C ILE A 53 -5.97 17.43 -5.29
N TYR A 54 -6.56 17.76 -4.13
CA TYR A 54 -6.68 19.10 -3.50
C TYR A 54 -5.42 20.01 -3.64
N PRO A 55 -5.57 21.35 -3.52
CA PRO A 55 -4.46 22.29 -3.74
C PRO A 55 -3.20 22.00 -2.90
N GLN A 56 -2.05 22.16 -3.56
CA GLN A 56 -0.67 21.82 -3.15
C GLN A 56 -0.06 22.79 -2.12
N PRO A 57 0.98 22.39 -1.33
CA PRO A 57 2.03 21.39 -1.63
C PRO A 57 1.89 20.03 -0.92
N PHE A 58 2.13 18.95 -1.68
CA PHE A 58 2.32 17.60 -1.14
C PHE A 58 3.79 17.28 -0.91
N GLY A 59 4.06 16.38 0.03
CA GLY A 59 5.41 15.86 0.25
C GLY A 59 5.86 14.98 -0.91
N ILE A 60 7.13 15.10 -1.31
CA ILE A 60 7.77 14.35 -2.41
C ILE A 60 7.79 12.83 -2.13
N ILE A 61 7.67 12.44 -0.86
CA ILE A 61 7.81 11.06 -0.39
C ILE A 61 6.74 10.77 0.66
N THR A 62 6.07 9.62 0.50
CA THR A 62 5.19 9.03 1.51
C THR A 62 5.84 7.76 2.02
N THR A 63 6.03 7.64 3.34
CA THR A 63 6.68 6.47 3.93
C THR A 63 5.67 5.41 4.35
N ALA A 64 5.98 4.14 4.06
CA ALA A 64 5.22 2.99 4.52
C ALA A 64 5.99 2.19 5.58
N SER A 65 5.27 1.47 6.43
CA SER A 65 5.87 0.65 7.48
C SER A 65 6.53 -0.60 6.92
N GLN A 66 7.82 -0.81 7.20
CA GLN A 66 8.52 -2.08 6.90
C GLN A 66 8.53 -3.07 8.07
N LYS A 67 8.05 -2.66 9.25
CA LYS A 67 8.23 -3.47 10.45
C LYS A 67 7.41 -4.76 10.38
N ALA A 68 8.04 -5.88 10.71
CA ALA A 68 7.34 -7.13 10.98
C ALA A 68 6.63 -6.98 12.34
N TYR A 69 5.33 -6.71 12.29
CA TYR A 69 4.50 -6.68 13.49
C TYR A 69 4.25 -8.12 13.96
N PRO A 70 4.56 -8.46 15.23
CA PRO A 70 4.38 -9.82 15.74
C PRO A 70 2.90 -10.18 15.92
N ILE A 71 2.05 -9.19 16.17
CA ILE A 71 0.60 -9.32 16.24
C ILE A 71 0.00 -8.70 14.98
N ASP A 72 -0.81 -9.48 14.27
CA ASP A 72 -1.61 -9.01 13.15
C ASP A 72 -3.10 -9.24 13.46
N LEU A 73 -3.84 -8.15 13.59
CA LEU A 73 -5.27 -8.15 13.89
C LEU A 73 -6.14 -8.05 12.63
N SER A 74 -5.56 -8.15 11.43
CA SER A 74 -6.30 -8.06 10.15
C SER A 74 -7.48 -9.04 10.02
N HIS A 75 -7.42 -10.18 10.71
CA HIS A 75 -8.47 -11.20 10.70
C HIS A 75 -9.24 -11.28 12.04
N PHE A 76 -8.98 -10.34 12.96
CA PHE A 76 -9.67 -10.29 14.24
C PHE A 76 -11.06 -9.66 14.04
N SER A 77 -12.10 -10.47 14.23
CA SER A 77 -13.50 -10.05 14.14
C SER A 77 -14.15 -10.18 15.52
N ILE A 78 -14.72 -9.09 16.02
CA ILE A 78 -15.57 -9.12 17.22
C ILE A 78 -17.02 -9.28 16.76
N MET A 79 -17.55 -10.49 16.86
CA MET A 79 -18.97 -10.77 16.60
C MET A 79 -19.72 -10.76 17.93
N GLY A 80 -20.32 -9.61 18.26
CA GLY A 80 -21.22 -9.46 19.40
C GLY A 80 -22.67 -9.38 18.94
N THR A 81 -23.57 -10.09 19.61
CA THR A 81 -25.01 -9.88 19.49
C THR A 81 -25.49 -9.04 20.67
N ALA A 82 -26.21 -7.95 20.41
CA ALA A 82 -26.87 -7.19 21.47
C ALA A 82 -28.16 -7.92 21.86
N VAL A 83 -28.17 -8.50 23.06
CA VAL A 83 -29.39 -9.02 23.71
C VAL A 83 -29.64 -8.17 24.95
N GLY A 84 -30.81 -7.52 24.97
CA GLY A 84 -31.32 -6.69 26.07
C GLY A 84 -32.56 -7.30 26.68
#